data_AF-A0A378ARN8-F1
#
_entry.id   AF-A0A378ARN8-F1
#
_cell.length_a   1.000
_cell.length_b   1.000
_cell.length_c   1.000
_cell.angle_alpha   90.00
_cell.angle_beta   90.00
_cell.angle_gamma   90.00
#
_symmetry.space_group_name_H-M   'P 1'
#
loop_
_entity.id
_entity.type
_entity.pdbx_description
1 polymer ?
#
loop_
_entity_poly.entity_id
_entity_poly.type
_entity_poly.pdbx_seq_one_letter_code
_entity_poly.pdbx_strand_id
1 'polypeptide(L)'
;MLAEITQHWRDGATPVVMAGMVGSNVGWKIAPYLPLPAAFSDIGQQLTAVGDNIWIIPGLCVSRDDNHNVMRGEETQLLGARALAPSSVYVMPGTHCKWVLADRRQIHDFRTVLTGELHHLLLQHSLVGAGLPPQETSAAAFAAGLQRGINNPAVLPQLFEVRASHVLGALPREQVSEFLSGLLIGAEVATLSDTFAGQQAISLVAGSSLTSRYQQAFAAIGREVSAVAGDTAFQTGIRSIAYAVAN
;
A
#
# COMPACT_ATOMS: atom_id res chain seq x y z
N MET A 1 -1.21 -9.34 25.94
CA MET A 1 0.07 -9.98 25.50
C MET A 1 -0.25 -11.10 24.50
N LEU A 2 0.64 -11.58 23.61
CA LEU A 2 0.26 -12.59 22.57
C LEU A 2 -0.45 -13.83 23.16
N ALA A 3 0.00 -14.33 24.31
CA ALA A 3 -0.64 -15.47 24.99
C ALA A 3 -2.11 -15.22 25.39
N GLU A 4 -2.47 -13.97 25.70
CA GLU A 4 -3.81 -13.56 26.11
C GLU A 4 -4.78 -13.54 24.91
N ILE A 5 -4.35 -12.98 23.77
CA ILE A 5 -5.20 -12.91 22.57
C ILE A 5 -5.38 -14.28 21.90
N THR A 6 -4.43 -15.21 22.09
CA THR A 6 -4.50 -16.58 21.57
C THR A 6 -4.90 -17.61 22.64
N GLN A 7 -5.45 -17.16 23.77
CA GLN A 7 -5.84 -18.05 24.85
C GLN A 7 -6.89 -19.05 24.33
N HIS A 8 -6.73 -20.33 24.68
CA HIS A 8 -7.58 -21.45 24.25
C HIS A 8 -7.46 -21.89 22.77
N TRP A 9 -6.55 -21.31 21.96
CA TRP A 9 -6.38 -21.70 20.55
C TRP A 9 -5.16 -22.60 20.29
N ARG A 10 -4.24 -22.73 21.24
CA ARG A 10 -2.94 -23.40 21.07
C ARG A 10 -2.95 -24.81 21.65
N ASP A 11 -2.46 -25.78 20.88
CA ASP A 11 -2.38 -27.20 21.24
C ASP A 11 -0.96 -27.81 21.06
N GLY A 12 0.06 -26.96 20.92
CA GLY A 12 1.46 -27.35 20.72
C GLY A 12 1.84 -27.61 19.25
N ALA A 13 0.92 -28.11 18.42
CA ALA A 13 1.16 -28.33 17.00
C ALA A 13 0.72 -27.12 16.13
N THR A 14 -0.22 -26.30 16.61
CA THR A 14 -0.76 -25.14 15.89
C THR A 14 0.27 -24.01 15.76
N PRO A 15 0.85 -23.71 14.58
CA PRO A 15 1.82 -22.61 14.44
C PRO A 15 1.15 -21.23 14.56
N VAL A 16 1.90 -20.25 15.07
CA VAL A 16 1.51 -18.83 15.01
C VAL A 16 2.41 -18.14 14.01
N VAL A 17 1.83 -17.54 12.97
CA VAL A 17 2.54 -16.79 11.94
C VAL A 17 2.11 -15.33 12.03
N MET A 18 3.07 -14.43 12.21
CA MET A 18 2.83 -13.01 12.46
C MET A 18 3.45 -12.14 11.38
N ALA A 19 2.72 -11.10 10.95
CA ALA A 19 3.17 -10.12 9.96
C ALA A 19 3.32 -8.72 10.58
N GLY A 20 4.04 -7.84 9.88
CA GLY A 20 4.08 -6.41 10.19
C GLY A 20 5.05 -6.01 11.30
N MET A 21 4.71 -4.95 12.03
CA MET A 21 5.63 -4.23 12.92
C MET A 21 6.13 -5.02 14.13
N VAL A 22 5.55 -6.18 14.44
CA VAL A 22 6.08 -7.11 15.45
C VAL A 22 7.52 -7.56 15.12
N GLY A 23 7.90 -7.54 13.83
CA GLY A 23 9.24 -7.85 13.34
C GLY A 23 10.18 -6.65 13.18
N SER A 24 9.77 -5.45 13.59
CA SER A 24 10.57 -4.22 13.47
C SER A 24 11.52 -4.03 14.66
N ASN A 25 12.33 -2.97 14.62
CA ASN A 25 13.21 -2.56 15.74
C ASN A 25 12.44 -2.01 16.96
N VAL A 26 11.17 -1.65 16.79
CA VAL A 26 10.24 -1.30 17.88
C VAL A 26 9.26 -2.43 18.20
N GLY A 27 9.48 -3.61 17.60
CA GLY A 27 8.66 -4.80 17.76
C GLY A 27 9.18 -5.76 18.85
N TRP A 28 8.84 -7.05 18.70
CA TRP A 28 9.25 -8.11 19.62
C TRP A 28 10.67 -8.58 19.33
N LYS A 29 10.92 -9.04 18.10
CA LYS A 29 12.22 -9.51 17.64
C LYS A 29 12.39 -9.10 16.19
N ILE A 30 13.53 -8.49 15.87
CA ILE A 30 13.83 -8.06 14.51
C ILE A 30 13.79 -9.28 13.57
N ALA A 31 12.93 -9.21 12.57
CA ALA A 31 12.96 -10.07 11.40
C ALA A 31 13.63 -9.28 10.26
N PRO A 32 14.92 -9.55 9.96
CA PRO A 32 15.70 -8.79 8.99
C PRO A 32 14.99 -8.74 7.63
N TYR A 33 15.15 -7.63 6.90
CA TYR A 33 14.58 -7.53 5.56
C TYR A 33 15.25 -8.52 4.60
N LEU A 34 14.46 -9.09 3.69
CA LEU A 34 14.99 -9.82 2.54
C LEU A 34 15.29 -8.83 1.40
N PRO A 35 16.55 -8.75 0.92
CA PRO A 35 16.89 -7.88 -0.18
C PRO A 35 16.32 -8.41 -1.50
N LEU A 36 15.78 -7.51 -2.32
CA LEU A 36 15.33 -7.82 -3.66
C LEU A 36 16.48 -7.81 -4.68
N PRO A 37 16.43 -8.64 -5.73
CA PRO A 37 15.32 -9.54 -6.07
C PRO A 37 15.26 -10.80 -5.18
N ALA A 38 14.05 -11.21 -4.80
CA ALA A 38 13.80 -12.40 -3.97
C ALA A 38 12.68 -13.25 -4.57
N ALA A 39 12.71 -14.57 -4.40
CA ALA A 39 11.60 -15.41 -4.80
C ALA A 39 10.43 -15.27 -3.81
N PHE A 40 9.18 -15.42 -4.29
CA PHE A 40 8.02 -15.44 -3.39
C PHE A 40 8.15 -16.53 -2.30
N SER A 41 8.77 -17.66 -2.64
CA SER A 41 9.01 -18.77 -1.71
C SER A 41 9.93 -18.41 -0.55
N ASP A 42 10.85 -17.46 -0.74
CA ASP A 42 11.90 -17.14 0.23
C ASP A 42 11.29 -16.54 1.51
N ILE A 43 10.18 -15.80 1.37
CA ILE A 43 9.45 -15.19 2.50
C ILE A 43 9.02 -16.26 3.52
N GLY A 44 8.50 -17.41 3.04
CA GLY A 44 8.07 -18.50 3.91
C GLY A 44 9.22 -19.36 4.44
N GLN A 45 10.39 -19.30 3.82
CA GLN A 45 11.58 -20.08 4.21
C GLN A 45 12.53 -19.32 5.15
N GLN A 46 12.42 -17.99 5.20
CA GLN A 46 13.30 -17.11 5.98
C GLN A 46 12.59 -16.45 7.17
N LEU A 47 11.67 -17.19 7.79
CA LEU A 47 10.94 -16.73 8.97
C LEU A 47 11.87 -16.57 10.18
N THR A 48 11.58 -15.57 11.01
CA THR A 48 12.27 -15.41 12.30
C THR A 48 11.50 -16.12 13.40
N ALA A 49 12.10 -17.17 13.98
CA ALA A 49 11.55 -17.86 15.13
C ALA A 49 11.68 -17.01 16.41
N VAL A 50 10.59 -16.94 17.19
CA VAL A 50 10.59 -16.36 18.55
C VAL A 50 10.38 -17.42 19.65
N GLY A 51 10.37 -18.69 19.28
CA GLY A 51 10.16 -19.84 20.17
C GLY A 51 8.75 -20.40 20.08
N ASP A 52 8.54 -21.60 20.63
CA ASP A 52 7.22 -22.25 20.74
C ASP A 52 6.42 -22.28 19.41
N ASN A 53 7.03 -22.61 18.27
CA ASN A 53 6.34 -22.62 16.98
C ASN A 53 5.62 -21.29 16.63
N ILE A 54 6.21 -20.16 17.05
CA ILE A 54 5.79 -18.80 16.73
C ILE A 54 6.84 -18.17 15.80
N TRP A 55 6.34 -17.62 14.70
CA TRP A 55 7.14 -17.14 13.57
C TRP A 55 6.77 -15.72 13.20
N ILE A 56 7.78 -14.93 12.84
CA ILE A 56 7.62 -13.59 12.30
C ILE A 56 8.07 -13.58 10.84
N ILE A 57 7.20 -13.07 9.96
CA ILE A 57 7.48 -12.89 8.55
C ILE A 57 8.45 -11.70 8.37
N PRO A 58 9.55 -11.85 7.61
CA PRO A 58 10.46 -10.74 7.31
C PRO A 58 9.79 -9.73 6.36
N GLY A 59 10.20 -8.45 6.45
CA GLY A 59 9.86 -7.48 5.41
C GLY A 59 10.75 -7.64 4.17
N LEU A 60 10.53 -6.81 3.15
CA LEU A 60 11.37 -6.75 1.95
C LEU A 60 12.10 -5.40 1.85
N CYS A 61 13.29 -5.38 1.24
CA CYS A 61 14.02 -4.15 0.98
C CYS A 61 14.69 -4.09 -0.40
N VAL A 62 14.93 -2.87 -0.86
CA VAL A 62 15.77 -2.54 -2.01
C VAL A 62 16.87 -1.59 -1.53
N SER A 63 18.11 -1.81 -1.95
CA SER A 63 19.25 -0.94 -1.60
C SER A 63 20.22 -0.84 -2.77
N ARG A 64 20.09 0.21 -3.57
CA ARG A 64 20.99 0.58 -4.67
C ARG A 64 20.91 2.09 -4.91
N ASP A 65 21.86 2.65 -5.65
CA ASP A 65 22.04 4.11 -5.81
C ASP A 65 20.76 4.89 -6.09
N ASP A 66 19.89 4.39 -6.99
CA ASP A 66 18.65 5.04 -7.40
C ASP A 66 17.41 4.60 -6.61
N ASN A 67 17.52 3.60 -5.71
CA ASN A 67 16.39 3.08 -4.95
C ASN A 67 16.81 2.51 -3.58
N HIS A 68 16.35 3.19 -2.52
CA HIS A 68 16.37 2.68 -1.15
C HIS A 68 14.93 2.59 -0.66
N ASN A 69 14.44 1.39 -0.41
CA ASN A 69 13.03 1.17 -0.11
C ASN A 69 12.81 -0.01 0.85
N VAL A 70 11.77 0.08 1.69
CA VAL A 70 11.38 -0.97 2.65
C VAL A 70 9.86 -1.16 2.66
N MET A 71 9.42 -2.39 2.95
CA MET A 71 8.03 -2.72 3.29
C MET A 71 8.01 -3.77 4.40
N ARG A 72 6.96 -3.76 5.24
CA ARG A 72 6.81 -4.70 6.36
C ARG A 72 5.34 -4.89 6.70
N GLY A 73 4.79 -6.01 6.26
CA GLY A 73 3.38 -6.38 6.31
C GLY A 73 2.81 -6.57 4.90
N GLU A 74 3.14 -5.67 3.98
CA GLU A 74 2.64 -5.70 2.61
C GLU A 74 3.14 -6.92 1.83
N GLU A 75 4.32 -7.46 2.14
CA GLU A 75 4.82 -8.69 1.51
C GLU A 75 3.88 -9.89 1.74
N THR A 76 3.17 -9.91 2.87
CA THR A 76 2.19 -10.94 3.20
C THR A 76 0.94 -10.80 2.31
N GLN A 77 0.45 -9.57 2.10
CA GLN A 77 -0.63 -9.32 1.14
C GLN A 77 -0.20 -9.64 -0.30
N LEU A 78 1.04 -9.32 -0.66
CA LEU A 78 1.61 -9.58 -1.98
C LEU A 78 1.63 -11.08 -2.30
N LEU A 79 1.98 -11.95 -1.33
CA LEU A 79 1.88 -13.41 -1.49
C LEU A 79 0.46 -13.86 -1.84
N GLY A 80 -0.55 -13.33 -1.14
CA GLY A 80 -1.94 -13.63 -1.44
C GLY A 80 -2.39 -13.10 -2.79
N ALA A 81 -2.04 -11.86 -3.13
CA ALA A 81 -2.35 -11.27 -4.42
C ALA A 81 -1.71 -12.06 -5.58
N ARG A 82 -0.48 -12.56 -5.41
CA ARG A 82 0.18 -13.44 -6.37
C ARG A 82 -0.61 -14.72 -6.64
N ALA A 83 -1.30 -15.26 -5.63
CA ALA A 83 -2.16 -16.44 -5.79
C ALA A 83 -3.54 -16.11 -6.38
N LEU A 84 -4.13 -14.98 -6.00
CA LEU A 84 -5.51 -14.61 -6.32
C LEU A 84 -5.66 -13.88 -7.66
N ALA A 85 -4.72 -13.00 -8.00
CA ALA A 85 -4.71 -12.21 -9.23
C ALA A 85 -3.25 -11.95 -9.66
N PRO A 86 -2.56 -12.95 -10.25
CA PRO A 86 -1.18 -12.78 -10.68
C PRO A 86 -1.06 -11.67 -11.73
N SER A 87 -0.04 -10.82 -11.58
CA SER A 87 0.27 -9.74 -12.53
C SER A 87 1.78 -9.48 -12.52
N SER A 88 2.27 -8.73 -13.49
CA SER A 88 3.63 -8.19 -13.46
C SER A 88 3.76 -6.98 -12.51
N VAL A 89 2.64 -6.32 -12.18
CA VAL A 89 2.60 -5.13 -11.33
C VAL A 89 1.50 -5.27 -10.28
N TYR A 90 1.87 -5.02 -9.03
CA TYR A 90 0.96 -4.95 -7.90
C TYR A 90 0.97 -3.54 -7.33
N VAL A 91 -0.21 -2.97 -7.10
CA VAL A 91 -0.36 -1.66 -6.46
C VAL A 91 -1.16 -1.85 -5.18
N MET A 92 -0.58 -1.43 -4.06
CA MET A 92 -1.05 -1.73 -2.72
C MET A 92 -1.23 -0.42 -1.94
N PRO A 93 -2.33 0.31 -2.19
CA PRO A 93 -2.54 1.64 -1.63
C PRO A 93 -2.89 1.62 -0.14
N GLY A 94 -2.51 2.69 0.55
CA GLY A 94 -2.75 2.89 1.97
C GLY A 94 -2.09 4.18 2.45
N THR A 95 -1.71 4.25 3.73
CA THR A 95 -0.87 5.34 4.27
C THR A 95 0.40 5.50 3.43
N HIS A 96 1.03 4.37 3.09
CA HIS A 96 2.17 4.27 2.19
C HIS A 96 1.83 3.29 1.07
N CYS A 97 1.59 3.79 -0.14
CA CYS A 97 1.29 2.95 -1.29
C CYS A 97 2.56 2.23 -1.77
N LYS A 98 2.47 0.91 -2.00
CA LYS A 98 3.56 0.11 -2.60
C LYS A 98 3.23 -0.21 -4.05
N TRP A 99 4.16 0.11 -4.94
CA TRP A 99 4.15 -0.32 -6.34
C TRP A 99 5.22 -1.38 -6.51
N VAL A 100 4.84 -2.61 -6.79
CA VAL A 100 5.73 -3.77 -6.81
C VAL A 100 5.80 -4.35 -8.22
N LEU A 101 7.01 -4.55 -8.72
CA LEU A 101 7.30 -5.24 -9.98
C LEU A 101 7.71 -6.68 -9.68
N ALA A 102 7.07 -7.64 -10.34
CA ALA A 102 7.35 -9.05 -10.14
C ALA A 102 7.11 -9.85 -11.42
N ASP A 103 7.59 -11.09 -11.43
CA ASP A 103 7.17 -12.11 -12.38
C ASP A 103 6.48 -13.27 -11.65
N ARG A 104 6.39 -14.45 -12.27
CA ARG A 104 5.74 -15.61 -11.66
C ARG A 104 6.49 -16.15 -10.42
N ARG A 105 7.79 -15.92 -10.31
CA ARG A 105 8.67 -16.52 -9.30
C ARG A 105 9.33 -15.48 -8.40
N GLN A 106 9.71 -14.33 -8.96
CA GLN A 106 10.51 -13.33 -8.25
C GLN A 106 9.81 -11.99 -8.12
N ILE A 107 10.08 -11.32 -7.01
CA ILE A 107 9.80 -9.92 -6.75
C ILE A 107 11.08 -9.17 -7.11
N HIS A 108 11.00 -8.25 -8.07
CA HIS A 108 12.17 -7.60 -8.67
C HIS A 108 12.48 -6.25 -8.04
N ASP A 109 11.46 -5.42 -7.86
CA ASP A 109 11.64 -4.05 -7.39
C ASP A 109 10.34 -3.52 -6.77
N PHE A 110 10.44 -2.45 -5.98
CA PHE A 110 9.27 -1.67 -5.62
C PHE A 110 9.60 -0.20 -5.34
N ARG A 111 8.57 0.64 -5.41
CA ARG A 111 8.59 2.04 -4.95
C ARG A 111 7.50 2.26 -3.91
N THR A 112 7.70 3.26 -3.07
CA THR A 112 6.73 3.71 -2.07
C THR A 112 6.28 5.14 -2.37
N VAL A 113 4.98 5.41 -2.32
CA VAL A 113 4.42 6.77 -2.38
C VAL A 113 3.62 7.04 -1.11
N LEU A 114 3.90 8.16 -0.45
CA LEU A 114 3.31 8.52 0.86
C LEU A 114 1.93 9.18 0.71
N THR A 115 1.07 8.67 -0.17
CA THR A 115 -0.17 9.36 -0.57
C THR A 115 -1.15 9.55 0.58
N GLY A 116 -1.42 8.51 1.38
CA GLY A 116 -2.31 8.61 2.52
C GLY A 116 -1.73 9.46 3.66
N GLU A 117 -0.44 9.30 3.94
CA GLU A 117 0.24 10.12 4.97
C GLU A 117 0.29 11.60 4.58
N LEU A 118 0.67 11.90 3.35
CA LEU A 118 0.75 13.28 2.85
C LEU A 118 -0.63 13.94 2.79
N HIS A 119 -1.67 13.20 2.41
CA HIS A 119 -3.06 13.68 2.49
C HIS A 119 -3.42 14.11 3.91
N HIS A 120 -3.16 13.25 4.89
CA HIS A 120 -3.41 13.52 6.30
C HIS A 120 -2.62 14.75 6.80
N LEU A 121 -1.30 14.80 6.54
CA LEU A 121 -0.44 15.89 6.95
C LEU A 121 -0.88 17.23 6.35
N LEU A 122 -1.17 17.27 5.05
CA LEU A 122 -1.58 18.50 4.37
C LEU A 122 -2.94 19.00 4.87
N LEU A 123 -3.90 18.08 5.07
CA LEU A 123 -5.25 18.43 5.49
C LEU A 123 -5.34 18.81 6.97
N GLN A 124 -4.67 18.07 7.86
CA GLN A 124 -4.87 18.18 9.31
C GLN A 124 -3.78 18.97 10.03
N HIS A 125 -2.56 19.01 9.47
CA HIS A 125 -1.37 19.52 10.18
C HIS A 125 -0.58 20.58 9.42
N SER A 126 -1.09 21.06 8.28
CA SER A 126 -0.46 22.11 7.49
C SER A 126 -1.36 23.33 7.32
N LEU A 127 -0.78 24.42 6.81
CA LEU A 127 -1.55 25.61 6.45
C LEU A 127 -2.60 25.32 5.37
N VAL A 128 -2.44 24.28 4.53
CA VAL A 128 -3.38 23.98 3.45
C VAL A 128 -4.80 23.77 3.97
N GLY A 129 -4.96 22.91 4.98
CA GLY A 129 -6.26 22.63 5.61
C GLY A 129 -6.59 23.41 6.87
N ALA A 130 -5.71 24.33 7.31
CA ALA A 130 -5.94 25.12 8.52
C ALA A 130 -7.21 25.97 8.43
N GLY A 131 -8.08 25.81 9.44
CA GLY A 131 -9.33 26.54 9.59
C GLY A 131 -10.49 26.03 8.76
N LEU A 132 -10.41 24.83 8.19
CA LEU A 132 -11.51 24.20 7.46
C LEU A 132 -12.61 23.65 8.39
N PRO A 133 -13.86 23.57 7.93
CA PRO A 133 -14.95 22.88 8.64
C PRO A 133 -14.80 21.34 8.55
N PRO A 134 -15.68 20.56 9.21
CA PRO A 134 -15.84 19.15 8.92
C PRO A 134 -15.95 18.88 7.41
N GLN A 135 -15.30 17.83 6.95
CA GLN A 135 -15.19 17.50 5.53
C GLN A 135 -16.32 16.55 5.10
N GLU A 136 -16.79 16.72 3.87
CA GLU A 136 -17.91 16.00 3.29
C GLU A 136 -17.49 15.18 2.07
N THR A 137 -18.26 14.14 1.75
CA THR A 137 -18.05 13.36 0.53
C THR A 137 -18.46 14.18 -0.69
N SER A 138 -17.60 14.23 -1.70
CA SER A 138 -17.85 14.91 -2.97
C SER A 138 -17.12 14.21 -4.11
N ALA A 139 -17.87 13.41 -4.86
CA ALA A 139 -17.35 12.72 -6.05
C ALA A 139 -16.84 13.72 -7.11
N ALA A 140 -17.50 14.87 -7.23
CA ALA A 140 -17.10 15.92 -8.16
C ALA A 140 -15.76 16.55 -7.77
N ALA A 141 -15.55 16.85 -6.48
CA ALA A 141 -14.27 17.37 -6.00
C ALA A 141 -13.14 16.36 -6.18
N PHE A 142 -13.40 15.08 -5.85
CA PHE A 142 -12.44 14.01 -6.10
C PHE A 142 -12.04 13.90 -7.57
N ALA A 143 -13.02 13.86 -8.49
CA ALA A 143 -12.76 13.77 -9.93
C ALA A 143 -11.98 14.98 -10.46
N ALA A 144 -12.31 16.20 -9.99
CA ALA A 144 -11.59 17.42 -10.37
C ALA A 144 -10.13 17.40 -9.85
N GLY A 145 -9.93 16.98 -8.61
CA GLY A 145 -8.60 16.76 -8.04
C GLY A 145 -7.81 15.72 -8.83
N LEU A 146 -8.46 14.60 -9.17
CA LEU A 146 -7.85 13.51 -9.92
C LEU A 146 -7.36 13.96 -11.29
N GLN A 147 -8.19 14.68 -12.05
CA GLN A 147 -7.78 15.27 -13.33
C GLN A 147 -6.60 16.23 -13.16
N ARG A 148 -6.58 17.03 -12.09
CA ARG A 148 -5.46 17.94 -11.82
C ARG A 148 -4.18 17.17 -11.53
N GLY A 149 -4.25 16.13 -10.70
CA GLY A 149 -3.11 15.29 -10.34
C GLY A 149 -2.51 14.57 -11.54
N ILE A 150 -3.35 13.92 -12.35
CA ILE A 150 -2.91 13.20 -13.55
C ILE A 150 -2.13 14.11 -14.50
N ASN A 151 -2.62 15.34 -14.69
CA ASN A 151 -1.98 16.31 -15.57
C ASN A 151 -0.75 17.00 -14.95
N ASN A 152 -0.48 16.81 -13.66
CA ASN A 152 0.59 17.49 -12.93
C ASN A 152 1.35 16.53 -12.00
N PRO A 153 2.06 15.50 -12.53
CA PRO A 153 2.86 14.59 -11.71
C PRO A 153 3.96 15.31 -10.93
N ALA A 154 4.49 16.43 -11.45
CA ALA A 154 5.32 17.38 -10.71
C ALA A 154 4.44 18.24 -9.77
N VAL A 155 3.83 17.60 -8.76
CA VAL A 155 2.65 18.10 -8.03
C VAL A 155 2.93 19.23 -7.02
N LEU A 156 4.18 19.51 -6.68
CA LEU A 156 4.54 20.43 -5.59
C LEU A 156 3.85 21.81 -5.66
N PRO A 157 3.79 22.50 -6.83
CA PRO A 157 3.11 23.80 -6.91
C PRO A 157 1.60 23.70 -6.63
N GLN A 158 0.98 22.58 -7.00
CA GLN A 158 -0.46 22.35 -6.89
C GLN A 158 -0.92 22.25 -5.43
N LEU A 159 -0.03 21.89 -4.50
CA LEU A 159 -0.39 21.68 -3.10
C LEU A 159 -0.90 22.97 -2.43
N PHE A 160 -0.28 24.12 -2.72
CA PHE A 160 -0.74 25.40 -2.17
C PHE A 160 -1.97 25.93 -2.90
N GLU A 161 -2.13 25.61 -4.19
CA GLU A 161 -3.32 25.99 -4.97
C GLU A 161 -4.60 25.44 -4.35
N VAL A 162 -4.57 24.25 -3.73
CA VAL A 162 -5.72 23.71 -2.98
C VAL A 162 -6.23 24.69 -1.93
N ARG A 163 -5.33 25.37 -1.21
CA ARG A 163 -5.70 26.41 -0.24
C ARG A 163 -6.24 27.64 -0.92
N ALA A 164 -5.50 28.14 -1.91
CA ALA A 164 -5.88 29.34 -2.65
C ALA A 164 -7.29 29.18 -3.24
N SER A 165 -7.64 28.01 -3.77
CA SER A 165 -8.96 27.72 -4.32
C SER A 165 -10.08 27.87 -3.30
N HIS A 166 -9.94 27.40 -2.06
CA HIS A 166 -11.02 27.57 -1.06
C HIS A 166 -11.06 28.97 -0.43
N VAL A 167 -9.93 29.66 -0.37
CA VAL A 167 -9.88 31.08 0.06
C VAL A 167 -10.56 31.98 -0.97
N LEU A 168 -10.38 31.70 -2.26
CA LEU A 168 -10.96 32.46 -3.35
C LEU A 168 -12.37 31.98 -3.77
N GLY A 169 -12.95 31.02 -3.06
CA GLY A 169 -14.31 30.52 -3.31
C GLY A 169 -14.47 29.62 -4.53
N ALA A 170 -13.38 29.16 -5.16
CA ALA A 170 -13.40 28.24 -6.29
C ALA A 170 -13.55 26.76 -5.88
N LEU A 171 -13.19 26.43 -4.64
CA LEU A 171 -13.35 25.10 -4.04
C LEU A 171 -14.13 25.22 -2.73
N PRO A 172 -15.30 24.57 -2.56
CA PRO A 172 -16.01 24.58 -1.29
C PRO A 172 -15.15 24.04 -0.14
N ARG A 173 -15.22 24.68 1.01
CA ARG A 173 -14.30 24.44 2.15
C ARG A 173 -14.47 23.04 2.75
N GLU A 174 -15.67 22.50 2.69
CA GLU A 174 -16.06 21.16 3.12
C GLU A 174 -15.62 20.05 2.14
N GLN A 175 -15.17 20.40 0.92
CA GLN A 175 -14.79 19.44 -0.12
C GLN A 175 -13.27 19.32 -0.35
N VAL A 176 -12.46 20.03 0.45
CA VAL A 176 -11.00 20.10 0.27
C VAL A 176 -10.34 18.73 0.42
N SER A 177 -10.80 17.91 1.36
CA SER A 177 -10.30 16.54 1.56
C SER A 177 -10.44 15.67 0.30
N GLU A 178 -11.58 15.75 -0.38
CA GLU A 178 -11.86 14.97 -1.58
C GLU A 178 -11.02 15.44 -2.77
N PHE A 179 -10.93 16.77 -2.98
CA PHE A 179 -10.07 17.33 -4.02
C PHE A 179 -8.60 16.97 -3.80
N LEU A 180 -8.10 17.11 -2.57
CA LEU A 180 -6.72 16.77 -2.22
C LEU A 180 -6.43 15.28 -2.40
N SER A 181 -7.40 14.41 -2.06
CA SER A 181 -7.28 12.96 -2.30
C SER A 181 -7.13 12.65 -3.79
N GLY A 182 -7.98 13.25 -4.64
CA GLY A 182 -7.87 13.12 -6.09
C GLY A 182 -6.53 13.61 -6.62
N LEU A 183 -6.10 14.80 -6.18
CA LEU A 183 -4.83 15.42 -6.59
C LEU A 183 -3.63 14.50 -6.34
N LEU A 184 -3.52 13.95 -5.12
CA LEU A 184 -2.39 13.12 -4.74
C LEU A 184 -2.41 11.75 -5.43
N ILE A 185 -3.57 11.09 -5.50
CA ILE A 185 -3.71 9.80 -6.19
C ILE A 185 -3.43 9.95 -7.69
N GLY A 186 -3.95 11.02 -8.31
CA GLY A 186 -3.71 11.29 -9.73
C GLY A 186 -2.24 11.54 -10.04
N ALA A 187 -1.57 12.34 -9.22
CA ALA A 187 -0.15 12.62 -9.37
C ALA A 187 0.71 11.35 -9.16
N GLU A 188 0.38 10.52 -8.17
CA GLU A 188 1.02 9.22 -7.95
C GLU A 188 0.93 8.32 -9.19
N VAL A 189 -0.29 8.11 -9.69
CA VAL A 189 -0.54 7.21 -10.82
C VAL A 189 0.15 7.72 -12.08
N ALA A 190 0.09 9.02 -12.37
CA ALA A 190 0.79 9.62 -13.51
C ALA A 190 2.32 9.55 -13.38
N THR A 191 2.86 9.60 -12.16
CA THR A 191 4.31 9.52 -11.93
C THR A 191 4.85 8.11 -12.18
N LEU A 192 4.14 7.07 -11.72
CA LEU A 192 4.66 5.71 -11.69
C LEU A 192 4.14 4.78 -12.79
N SER A 193 3.01 5.09 -13.44
CA SER A 193 2.36 4.18 -14.38
C SER A 193 3.27 3.71 -15.51
N ASP A 194 3.98 4.61 -16.19
CA ASP A 194 4.83 4.24 -17.34
C ASP A 194 6.11 3.51 -16.89
N THR A 195 6.60 3.85 -15.70
CA THR A 195 7.74 3.15 -15.07
C THR A 195 7.37 1.71 -14.70
N PHE A 196 6.13 1.50 -14.21
CA PHE A 196 5.54 0.21 -13.93
C PHE A 196 4.58 -0.22 -15.06
N ALA A 197 5.11 -0.25 -16.28
CA ALA A 197 4.39 -0.73 -17.45
C ALA A 197 4.26 -2.26 -17.44
N GLY A 198 3.18 -2.76 -18.04
CA GLY A 198 2.94 -4.20 -18.20
C GLY A 198 1.75 -4.45 -19.12
N GLN A 199 1.80 -5.56 -19.86
CA GLN A 199 0.68 -6.00 -20.71
C GLN A 199 -0.49 -6.54 -19.89
N GLN A 200 -0.20 -7.13 -18.72
CA GLN A 200 -1.23 -7.62 -17.79
C GLN A 200 -1.87 -6.44 -17.06
N ALA A 201 -3.16 -6.56 -16.74
CA ALA A 201 -3.84 -5.63 -15.84
C ALA A 201 -3.10 -5.56 -14.50
N ILE A 202 -3.02 -4.37 -13.90
CA ILE A 202 -2.41 -4.19 -12.57
C ILE A 202 -3.26 -4.94 -11.54
N SER A 203 -2.63 -5.69 -10.64
CA SER A 203 -3.32 -6.21 -9.46
C SER A 203 -3.40 -5.13 -8.38
N LEU A 204 -4.59 -4.59 -8.15
CA LEU A 204 -4.85 -3.55 -7.15
C LEU A 204 -5.32 -4.19 -5.84
N VAL A 205 -4.49 -4.11 -4.80
CA VAL A 205 -4.71 -4.81 -3.52
C VAL A 205 -5.07 -3.82 -2.42
N ALA A 206 -6.36 -3.66 -2.12
CA ALA A 206 -6.83 -2.63 -1.20
C ALA A 206 -8.20 -2.94 -0.56
N GLY A 207 -8.61 -2.12 0.40
CA GLY A 207 -10.00 -2.05 0.86
C GLY A 207 -10.89 -1.33 -0.16
N SER A 208 -12.20 -1.61 -0.14
CA SER A 208 -13.16 -1.21 -1.19
C SER A 208 -13.16 0.29 -1.54
N SER A 209 -13.05 1.17 -0.54
CA SER A 209 -13.00 2.62 -0.74
C SER A 209 -11.78 3.06 -1.57
N LEU A 210 -10.58 2.59 -1.19
CA LEU A 210 -9.35 2.89 -1.93
C LEU A 210 -9.31 2.19 -3.28
N THR A 211 -9.83 0.96 -3.38
CA THR A 211 -9.98 0.25 -4.65
C THR A 211 -10.73 1.11 -5.67
N SER A 212 -11.89 1.67 -5.29
CA SER A 212 -12.70 2.51 -6.18
C SER A 212 -11.95 3.78 -6.62
N ARG A 213 -11.24 4.45 -5.70
CA ARG A 213 -10.47 5.68 -6.01
C ARG A 213 -9.33 5.41 -6.99
N TYR A 214 -8.57 4.35 -6.77
CA TYR A 214 -7.45 3.99 -7.67
C TYR A 214 -7.97 3.42 -9.00
N GLN A 215 -9.09 2.71 -9.02
CA GLN A 215 -9.75 2.30 -10.28
C GLN A 215 -10.11 3.51 -11.15
N GLN A 216 -10.67 4.58 -10.57
CA GLN A 216 -10.94 5.81 -11.30
C GLN A 216 -9.66 6.45 -11.85
N ALA A 217 -8.57 6.44 -11.06
CA ALA A 217 -7.28 6.98 -11.49
C ALA A 217 -6.67 6.20 -12.66
N PHE A 218 -6.66 4.87 -12.59
CA PHE A 218 -6.16 4.03 -13.68
C PHE A 218 -7.04 4.11 -14.93
N ALA A 219 -8.36 4.12 -14.77
CA ALA A 219 -9.28 4.31 -15.89
C ALA A 219 -9.07 5.65 -16.61
N ALA A 220 -8.80 6.72 -15.87
CA ALA A 220 -8.53 8.05 -16.43
C ALA A 220 -7.24 8.13 -17.27
N ILE A 221 -6.30 7.19 -17.10
CA ILE A 221 -5.10 7.05 -17.95
C ILE A 221 -5.16 5.82 -18.87
N GLY A 222 -6.34 5.22 -19.05
CA GLY A 222 -6.53 4.10 -19.97
C GLY A 222 -5.89 2.77 -19.53
N ARG A 223 -5.71 2.55 -18.23
CA ARG A 223 -5.17 1.29 -17.68
C ARG A 223 -6.22 0.47 -16.95
N GLU A 224 -6.22 -0.83 -17.24
CA GLU A 224 -7.07 -1.80 -16.56
C GLU A 224 -6.43 -2.34 -15.29
N VAL A 225 -7.28 -2.67 -14.31
CA VAL A 225 -6.87 -3.27 -13.04
C VAL A 225 -7.75 -4.46 -12.67
N SER A 226 -7.15 -5.45 -12.04
CA SER A 226 -7.83 -6.54 -11.32
C SER A 226 -7.81 -6.24 -9.83
N ALA A 227 -8.98 -6.06 -9.24
CA ALA A 227 -9.09 -5.74 -7.82
C ALA A 227 -9.01 -7.00 -6.95
N VAL A 228 -8.20 -6.93 -5.89
CA VAL A 228 -8.12 -7.95 -4.83
C VAL A 228 -8.38 -7.27 -3.50
N ALA A 229 -9.30 -7.81 -2.70
CA ALA A 229 -9.56 -7.31 -1.36
C ALA A 229 -8.32 -7.51 -0.47
N GLY A 230 -7.86 -6.43 0.18
CA GLY A 230 -6.64 -6.43 1.00
C GLY A 230 -6.66 -7.48 2.11
N ASP A 231 -7.80 -7.68 2.76
CA ASP A 231 -7.95 -8.68 3.83
C ASP A 231 -7.87 -10.11 3.29
N THR A 232 -8.49 -10.37 2.13
CA THR A 232 -8.44 -11.68 1.48
C THR A 232 -7.02 -12.00 1.01
N ALA A 233 -6.31 -11.02 0.47
CA ALA A 233 -4.90 -11.14 0.11
C ALA A 233 -4.04 -11.46 1.35
N PHE A 234 -4.22 -10.71 2.45
CA PHE A 234 -3.51 -10.95 3.70
C PHE A 234 -3.72 -12.38 4.23
N GLN A 235 -4.97 -12.82 4.34
CA GLN A 235 -5.30 -14.16 4.84
C GLN A 235 -4.77 -15.28 3.94
N THR A 236 -4.79 -15.07 2.62
CA THR A 236 -4.25 -16.04 1.65
C THR A 236 -2.73 -16.12 1.76
N GLY A 237 -2.05 -14.99 1.94
CA GLY A 237 -0.60 -14.93 2.20
C GLY A 237 -0.21 -15.65 3.48
N ILE A 238 -0.85 -15.30 4.61
CA ILE A 238 -0.64 -15.98 5.91
C ILE A 238 -0.83 -17.50 5.76
N ARG A 239 -1.90 -17.93 5.10
CA ARG A 239 -2.20 -19.36 4.90
C ARG A 239 -1.12 -20.08 4.11
N SER A 240 -0.55 -19.45 3.08
CA SER A 240 0.53 -20.04 2.30
C SER A 240 1.79 -20.31 3.14
N ILE A 241 2.11 -19.40 4.07
CA ILE A 241 3.26 -19.52 4.96
C ILE A 241 2.96 -20.54 6.07
N ALA A 242 1.76 -20.53 6.66
CA ALA A 242 1.36 -21.52 7.64
C ALA A 242 1.42 -22.95 7.07
N TYR A 243 1.05 -23.13 5.80
CA TYR A 243 1.23 -24.41 5.10
C TYR A 243 2.71 -24.77 4.94
N ALA A 244 3.57 -23.82 4.57
CA ALA A 244 5.01 -24.06 4.47
C ALA A 244 5.69 -24.36 5.82
N VAL A 245 5.15 -23.88 6.94
CA VAL A 245 5.64 -24.19 8.30
C VAL A 245 5.20 -25.58 8.76
N ALA A 246 4.03 -26.03 8.32
CA ALA A 246 3.45 -27.32 8.73
C ALA A 246 3.93 -28.52 7.90
N ASN A 247 4.64 -28.29 6.78
CA ASN A 247 5.25 -29.32 5.93
C ASN A 247 6.77 -29.24 5.99
#